data_AF-A0A314ZG66-F1
#
_entry.id   AF-A0A314ZG66-F1
#
_cell.length_a   1.000
_cell.length_b   1.000
_cell.length_c   1.000
_cell.angle_alpha   90.00
_cell.angle_beta   90.00
_cell.angle_gamma   90.00
#
_symmetry.space_group_name_H-M   'P 1'
#
loop_
_entity.id
_entity.type
_entity.pdbx_description
1 polymer ?
#
loop_
_entity_poly.entity_id
_entity_poly.type
_entity_poly.pdbx_seq_one_letter_code
_entity_poly.pdbx_strand_id
1 'polypeptide(L)'
;MSWEDEIVMRDVTNAGLVVSDRIGREVASQLDLEEALEASRYASHPYSTHPREWPPLVEVVDTWELPRVLIERYNAAGGEGNSLCGIFPEIRRAWASVDNSLFLWRFDKWDGQCPEYSGEDQAICAVGLAKSKPGVFVEAIQYLLILATPVELILVGVCCSGGADGTDPYAEVSLQPLPEYTVPSDGITMTCITCTDKGRIFLAGRDGHIYELHYTLDQAGKSVAEKFV
;
A
#
# COMPACT_ATOMS: atom_id res chain seq x y z
N MET A 1 13.04 -46.59 -25.00
CA MET A 1 11.77 -45.94 -24.64
C MET A 1 10.71 -47.01 -24.76
N SER A 2 10.00 -47.31 -23.68
CA SER A 2 8.96 -48.35 -23.71
C SER A 2 7.80 -47.85 -24.59
N TRP A 3 7.04 -48.75 -25.22
CA TRP A 3 5.88 -48.37 -26.03
C TRP A 3 4.84 -47.56 -25.24
N GLU A 4 4.85 -47.71 -23.92
CA GLU A 4 4.05 -46.93 -22.98
C GLU A 4 4.50 -45.45 -22.94
N ASP A 5 5.81 -45.16 -23.00
CA ASP A 5 6.33 -43.78 -23.05
C ASP A 5 5.89 -43.04 -24.33
N GLU A 6 5.82 -43.73 -25.47
CA GLU A 6 5.42 -43.13 -26.75
C GLU A 6 3.93 -42.79 -26.80
N ILE A 7 3.08 -43.66 -26.25
CA ILE A 7 1.63 -43.43 -26.13
C ILE A 7 1.38 -42.25 -25.18
N VAL A 8 2.06 -42.23 -24.04
CA VAL A 8 1.98 -41.13 -23.06
C VAL A 8 2.43 -39.82 -23.71
N MET A 9 3.54 -39.80 -24.45
CA MET A 9 4.02 -38.59 -25.11
C MET A 9 3.07 -38.07 -26.21
N ARG A 10 2.43 -38.97 -26.95
CA ARG A 10 1.42 -38.60 -27.96
C ARG A 10 0.19 -37.97 -27.32
N ASP A 11 -0.31 -38.57 -26.24
CA ASP A 11 -1.50 -38.09 -25.55
C ASP A 11 -1.23 -36.75 -24.85
N VAL A 12 -0.04 -36.57 -24.26
CA VAL A 12 0.43 -35.29 -23.71
C VAL A 12 0.53 -34.22 -24.80
N THR A 13 1.05 -34.55 -25.99
CA THR A 13 1.16 -33.60 -27.09
C THR A 13 -0.22 -33.16 -27.60
N ASN A 14 -1.14 -34.11 -27.74
CA ASN A 14 -2.52 -33.81 -28.14
C ASN A 14 -3.25 -32.96 -27.11
N ALA A 15 -3.09 -33.25 -25.82
CA ALA A 15 -3.64 -32.43 -24.75
C ALA A 15 -3.07 -31.00 -24.77
N GLY A 16 -1.75 -30.86 -24.98
CA GLY A 16 -1.08 -29.56 -25.10
C GLY A 16 -1.63 -28.71 -26.26
N LEU A 17 -1.92 -29.33 -27.41
CA LEU A 17 -2.55 -28.63 -28.55
C LEU A 17 -3.95 -28.11 -28.20
N VAL A 18 -4.78 -28.94 -27.56
CA VAL A 18 -6.15 -28.56 -27.18
C VAL A 18 -6.14 -27.44 -26.13
N VAL A 19 -5.27 -27.54 -25.11
CA VAL A 19 -5.12 -26.50 -24.09
C VAL A 19 -4.66 -25.19 -24.73
N SER A 20 -3.67 -25.24 -25.62
CA SER A 20 -3.15 -24.04 -26.30
C SER A 20 -4.19 -23.38 -27.20
N ASP A 21 -4.94 -24.16 -27.97
CA ASP A 21 -6.06 -23.64 -28.77
C ASP A 21 -7.13 -23.01 -27.89
N ARG A 22 -7.48 -23.64 -26.76
CA ARG A 22 -8.47 -23.09 -25.84
C ARG A 22 -8.03 -21.77 -25.23
N ILE A 23 -6.78 -21.70 -24.73
CA ILE A 23 -6.20 -20.45 -24.19
C ILE A 23 -6.17 -19.38 -25.28
N GLY A 24 -5.74 -19.72 -26.49
CA GLY A 24 -5.69 -18.78 -27.62
C GLY A 24 -7.06 -18.19 -27.96
N ARG A 25 -8.10 -19.03 -27.98
CA ARG A 25 -9.48 -18.58 -28.21
C ARG A 25 -10.03 -17.74 -27.07
N GLU A 26 -9.71 -18.10 -25.83
CA GLU A 26 -10.18 -17.38 -24.65
C GLU A 26 -9.60 -15.96 -24.60
N VAL A 27 -8.28 -15.84 -24.78
CA VAL A 27 -7.60 -14.53 -24.86
C VAL A 27 -8.15 -13.69 -26.02
N ALA A 28 -8.36 -14.29 -27.20
CA ALA A 28 -8.92 -13.57 -28.34
C ALA A 28 -10.41 -13.20 -28.19
N SER A 29 -11.15 -13.86 -27.28
CA SER A 29 -12.56 -13.58 -27.02
C SER A 29 -12.80 -12.50 -25.97
N GLN A 30 -11.77 -12.16 -25.20
CA GLN A 30 -11.85 -11.04 -24.26
C GLN A 30 -11.73 -9.74 -25.05
N LEU A 31 -12.78 -8.93 -24.96
CA LEU A 31 -12.74 -7.57 -25.51
C LEU A 31 -11.76 -6.72 -24.72
N ASP A 32 -11.17 -5.75 -25.41
CA ASP A 32 -10.48 -4.65 -24.74
C ASP A 32 -11.46 -3.88 -23.82
N LEU A 33 -10.95 -3.27 -22.75
CA LEU A 33 -11.78 -2.58 -21.76
C LEU A 33 -12.50 -1.37 -22.35
N GLU A 34 -11.84 -0.60 -23.21
CA GLU A 34 -12.46 0.53 -23.92
C GLU A 34 -13.59 0.04 -24.84
N GLU A 35 -13.34 -1.01 -25.62
CA GLU A 35 -14.36 -1.63 -26.49
C GLU A 35 -15.56 -2.18 -25.69
N ALA A 36 -15.30 -2.82 -24.54
CA ALA A 36 -16.34 -3.33 -23.65
C ALA A 36 -17.19 -2.20 -23.04
N LEU A 37 -16.58 -1.06 -22.74
CA LEU A 37 -17.25 0.12 -22.21
C LEU A 37 -18.07 0.86 -23.27
N GLU A 38 -17.79 0.69 -24.58
CA GLU A 38 -18.59 1.30 -25.64
C GLU A 38 -20.07 0.86 -25.59
N ALA A 39 -20.32 -0.40 -25.22
CA ALA A 39 -21.66 -0.95 -25.05
C ALA A 39 -22.47 -0.22 -23.96
N SER A 40 -21.79 0.35 -22.95
CA SER A 40 -22.42 1.11 -21.87
C SER A 40 -22.96 2.47 -22.34
N ARG A 41 -22.42 3.05 -23.41
CA ARG A 41 -22.85 4.36 -23.95
C ARG A 41 -24.24 4.33 -24.56
N TYR A 42 -24.69 3.14 -24.99
CA TYR A 42 -25.99 2.93 -25.61
C TYR A 42 -27.01 2.26 -24.67
N ALA A 43 -26.61 1.88 -23.46
CA ALA A 43 -27.50 1.28 -22.48
C ALA A 43 -28.30 2.37 -21.74
N SER A 44 -29.63 2.38 -21.92
CA SER A 44 -30.53 3.31 -21.23
C SER A 44 -30.75 2.99 -19.75
N HIS A 45 -30.29 1.82 -19.29
CA HIS A 45 -30.40 1.36 -17.91
C HIS A 45 -29.05 0.74 -17.45
N PRO A 46 -28.10 1.56 -16.98
CA PRO A 46 -26.76 1.10 -16.62
C PRO A 46 -26.71 0.22 -15.34
N TYR A 47 -27.82 0.07 -14.63
CA TYR A 47 -27.92 -0.75 -13.43
C TYR A 47 -29.07 -1.75 -13.59
N SER A 48 -28.77 -2.94 -14.09
CA SER A 48 -29.65 -4.10 -13.89
C SER A 48 -29.49 -4.55 -12.45
N THR A 49 -30.60 -4.71 -11.72
CA THR A 49 -30.54 -5.32 -10.38
C THR A 49 -29.98 -6.73 -10.53
N HIS A 50 -28.85 -7.00 -9.87
CA HIS A 50 -28.21 -8.31 -9.88
C HIS A 50 -29.27 -9.39 -9.58
N PRO A 51 -29.40 -10.43 -10.42
CA PRO A 51 -30.42 -11.45 -10.22
C PRO A 51 -30.32 -12.03 -8.80
N ARG A 52 -31.43 -12.09 -8.08
CA ARG A 52 -31.45 -12.58 -6.68
C ARG A 52 -31.03 -14.05 -6.55
N GLU A 53 -31.15 -14.80 -7.64
CA GLU A 53 -30.80 -16.23 -7.72
C GLU A 53 -29.30 -16.47 -7.96
N TRP A 54 -28.55 -15.43 -8.32
CA TRP A 54 -27.12 -15.53 -8.56
C TRP A 54 -26.34 -15.27 -7.26
N PRO A 55 -25.19 -15.93 -7.05
CA PRO A 55 -24.30 -15.61 -5.93
C PRO A 55 -23.94 -14.12 -5.94
N PRO A 56 -23.83 -13.48 -4.77
CA PRO A 56 -23.45 -12.07 -4.72
C PRO A 56 -22.09 -11.86 -5.40
N LEU A 57 -21.94 -10.74 -6.11
CA LEU A 57 -20.68 -10.39 -6.79
C LEU A 57 -19.52 -10.19 -5.80
N VAL A 58 -19.84 -9.80 -4.57
CA VAL A 58 -18.89 -9.59 -3.48
C VAL A 58 -19.51 -10.15 -2.21
N GLU A 59 -18.75 -10.94 -1.47
CA GLU A 59 -19.13 -11.46 -0.17
C GLU A 59 -18.21 -10.88 0.90
N VAL A 60 -18.78 -10.45 2.02
CA VAL A 60 -18.01 -10.05 3.20
C VAL A 60 -17.56 -11.33 3.89
N VAL A 61 -16.28 -11.66 3.74
CA VAL A 61 -15.71 -12.87 4.35
C VAL A 61 -15.49 -12.67 5.84
N ASP A 62 -14.90 -11.55 6.24
CA ASP A 62 -14.55 -11.25 7.62
C ASP A 62 -14.82 -9.77 7.97
N THR A 63 -14.98 -9.51 9.27
CA THR A 63 -15.09 -8.15 9.83
C THR A 63 -14.29 -8.08 11.12
N TRP A 64 -13.48 -7.04 11.26
CA TRP A 64 -12.57 -6.85 12.40
C TRP A 64 -12.88 -5.53 13.10
N GLU A 65 -12.92 -5.56 14.43
CA GLU A 65 -12.99 -4.33 15.23
C GLU A 65 -11.63 -3.62 15.25
N LEU A 66 -11.65 -2.30 15.44
CA LEU A 66 -10.43 -1.53 15.62
C LEU A 66 -9.70 -1.96 16.90
N PRO A 67 -8.35 -1.92 16.91
CA PRO A 67 -7.56 -2.22 18.10
C PRO A 67 -8.01 -1.40 19.32
N ARG A 68 -8.16 -2.05 20.48
CA ARG A 68 -8.60 -1.37 21.72
C ARG A 68 -7.72 -0.19 22.11
N VAL A 69 -6.40 -0.34 21.98
CA VAL A 69 -5.43 0.73 22.27
C VAL A 69 -5.68 2.00 21.45
N LEU A 70 -6.09 1.84 20.19
CA LEU A 70 -6.43 2.96 19.31
C LEU A 70 -7.73 3.64 19.79
N ILE A 71 -8.75 2.85 20.11
CA ILE A 71 -10.04 3.37 20.62
C ILE A 71 -9.83 4.12 21.94
N GLU A 72 -9.07 3.56 22.86
CA GLU A 72 -8.73 4.18 24.14
C GLU A 72 -7.96 5.49 23.92
N ARG A 73 -6.98 5.52 23.00
CA ARG A 73 -6.22 6.73 22.71
C ARG A 73 -7.08 7.83 22.09
N TYR A 74 -7.94 7.47 21.14
CA TYR A 74 -8.89 8.40 20.50
C TYR A 74 -9.84 9.01 21.54
N ASN A 75 -10.41 8.18 22.42
CA ASN A 75 -11.31 8.64 23.47
C ASN A 75 -10.57 9.54 24.50
N ALA A 76 -9.32 9.20 24.84
CA ALA A 76 -8.49 10.01 25.74
C ALA A 76 -8.15 11.39 25.16
N ALA A 77 -8.08 11.51 23.83
CA ALA A 77 -7.93 12.79 23.12
C ALA A 77 -9.23 13.60 23.03
N GLY A 78 -10.31 13.15 23.68
CA GLY A 78 -11.60 13.85 23.69
C GLY A 78 -12.45 13.63 22.44
N GLY A 79 -12.02 12.77 21.51
CA GLY A 79 -12.76 12.47 20.27
C GLY A 79 -12.85 13.63 19.28
N GLU A 80 -12.09 14.70 19.49
CA GLU A 80 -12.03 15.91 18.65
C GLU A 80 -10.64 16.13 18.02
N GLY A 81 -9.67 15.25 18.33
CA GLY A 81 -8.30 15.30 17.82
C GLY A 81 -8.19 14.92 16.34
N ASN A 82 -7.12 15.36 15.68
CA ASN A 82 -6.92 15.07 14.26
C ASN A 82 -6.66 13.57 14.09
N SER A 83 -7.58 12.87 13.43
CA SER A 83 -7.52 11.42 13.31
C SER A 83 -7.66 11.00 11.85
N LEU A 84 -6.72 10.20 11.39
CA LEU A 84 -6.67 9.67 10.02
C LEU A 84 -6.56 8.15 10.09
N CYS A 85 -6.97 7.47 9.02
CA CYS A 85 -6.75 6.03 8.90
C CYS A 85 -6.59 5.63 7.44
N GLY A 86 -6.02 4.45 7.25
CA GLY A 86 -5.86 3.87 5.92
C GLY A 86 -5.27 2.48 5.97
N ILE A 87 -4.95 1.97 4.78
CA ILE A 87 -4.35 0.67 4.59
C ILE A 87 -3.10 0.79 3.71
N PHE A 88 -2.12 -0.03 4.01
CA PHE A 88 -0.92 -0.27 3.22
C PHE A 88 -0.89 -1.75 2.82
N PRO A 89 -1.57 -2.11 1.70
CA PRO A 89 -1.62 -3.48 1.22
C PRO A 89 -0.24 -4.08 0.95
N GLU A 90 0.73 -3.26 0.54
CA GLU A 90 2.09 -3.66 0.17
C GLU A 90 2.84 -4.32 1.34
N ILE A 91 2.53 -3.91 2.58
CA ILE A 91 3.12 -4.44 3.82
C ILE A 91 2.07 -5.12 4.72
N ARG A 92 0.85 -5.32 4.20
CA ARG A 92 -0.30 -5.93 4.90
C ARG A 92 -0.63 -5.26 6.24
N ARG A 93 -0.51 -3.94 6.30
CA ARG A 93 -0.80 -3.16 7.51
C ARG A 93 -1.96 -2.22 7.31
N ALA A 94 -2.84 -2.13 8.29
CA ALA A 94 -3.73 -0.99 8.48
C ALA A 94 -3.05 -0.01 9.42
N TRP A 95 -3.38 1.26 9.28
CA TRP A 95 -2.83 2.32 10.10
C TRP A 95 -3.91 3.30 10.53
N ALA A 96 -3.65 3.96 11.66
CA ALA A 96 -4.43 5.09 12.11
C ALA A 96 -3.53 6.09 12.84
N SER A 97 -3.79 7.37 12.70
CA SER A 97 -3.17 8.40 13.53
C SER A 97 -4.20 9.03 14.47
N VAL A 98 -3.76 9.39 15.67
CA VAL A 98 -4.51 10.21 16.62
C VAL A 98 -3.55 11.28 17.10
N ASP A 99 -3.80 12.52 16.70
CA ASP A 99 -2.90 13.66 16.87
C ASP A 99 -1.50 13.33 16.33
N ASN A 100 -0.50 13.17 17.20
CA ASN A 100 0.89 12.91 16.86
C ASN A 100 1.30 11.42 16.96
N SER A 101 0.39 10.56 17.41
CA SER A 101 0.63 9.12 17.53
C SER A 101 0.17 8.40 16.27
N LEU A 102 0.98 7.47 15.76
CA LEU A 102 0.62 6.57 14.69
C LEU A 102 0.53 5.13 15.20
N PHE A 103 -0.50 4.42 14.80
CA PHE A 103 -0.76 3.02 15.11
C PHE A 103 -0.68 2.21 13.83
N LEU A 104 -0.03 1.05 13.87
CA LEU A 104 0.15 0.16 12.72
C LEU A 104 -0.13 -1.28 13.13
N TRP A 105 -1.02 -2.00 12.44
CA TRP A 105 -1.37 -3.39 12.78
C TRP A 105 -1.69 -4.21 11.53
N ARG A 106 -1.68 -5.53 11.65
CA ARG A 106 -2.05 -6.43 10.55
C ARG A 106 -3.56 -6.43 10.32
N PHE A 107 -3.99 -6.18 9.08
CA PHE A 107 -5.41 -6.31 8.71
C PHE A 107 -5.77 -7.71 8.19
N ASP A 108 -4.79 -8.49 7.76
CA ASP A 108 -5.00 -9.81 7.13
C ASP A 108 -4.99 -10.96 8.15
N LYS A 109 -4.25 -10.78 9.25
CA LYS A 109 -4.15 -11.74 10.36
C LYS A 109 -4.04 -10.97 11.67
N TRP A 110 -5.08 -10.98 12.49
CA TRP A 110 -5.02 -10.36 13.80
C TRP A 110 -4.12 -11.16 14.75
N ASP A 111 -3.01 -10.56 15.19
CA ASP A 111 -2.02 -11.12 16.12
C ASP A 111 -2.13 -10.49 17.53
N GLY A 112 -3.12 -9.61 17.73
CA GLY A 112 -3.30 -8.88 18.98
C GLY A 112 -2.35 -7.69 19.16
N GLN A 113 -1.48 -7.41 18.19
CA GLN A 113 -0.50 -6.33 18.25
C GLN A 113 -0.99 -5.09 17.50
N CYS A 114 -0.78 -3.94 18.13
CA CYS A 114 -1.00 -2.63 17.52
C CYS A 114 0.04 -1.67 18.10
N PRO A 115 1.31 -1.78 17.65
CA PRO A 115 2.37 -0.89 18.10
C PRO A 115 2.03 0.58 17.81
N GLU A 116 2.32 1.41 18.80
CA GLU A 116 2.30 2.87 18.68
C GLU A 116 3.70 3.37 18.32
N TYR A 117 3.76 4.22 17.30
CA TYR A 117 4.88 5.08 16.99
C TYR A 117 4.53 6.50 17.41
N SER A 118 5.24 7.01 18.41
CA SER A 118 5.13 8.38 18.91
C SER A 118 6.51 9.03 18.85
N GLY A 119 6.68 9.92 17.89
CA GLY A 119 7.93 10.66 17.67
C GLY A 119 7.77 12.16 17.56
N GLU A 120 6.54 12.63 17.27
CA GLU A 120 6.34 13.99 16.76
C GLU A 120 5.69 14.92 17.77
N ASP A 121 6.09 16.19 17.77
CA ASP A 121 5.51 17.21 18.65
C ASP A 121 4.18 17.76 18.11
N GLN A 122 3.91 17.57 16.81
CA GLN A 122 2.76 18.12 16.10
C GLN A 122 1.86 17.03 15.55
N ALA A 123 0.58 17.36 15.38
CA ALA A 123 -0.39 16.41 14.84
C ALA A 123 -0.04 16.01 13.38
N ILE A 124 -0.14 14.71 13.10
CA ILE A 124 0.07 14.12 11.78
C ILE A 124 -1.14 14.48 10.90
N CYS A 125 -0.90 15.19 9.81
CA CYS A 125 -1.93 15.66 8.88
C CYS A 125 -2.01 14.88 7.56
N ALA A 126 -0.95 14.14 7.19
CA ALA A 126 -0.99 13.16 6.11
C ALA A 126 0.03 12.05 6.35
N VAL A 127 -0.28 10.85 5.86
CA VAL A 127 0.59 9.67 5.93
C VAL A 127 0.68 9.04 4.55
N GLY A 128 1.87 8.61 4.14
CA GLY A 128 2.07 7.87 2.90
C GLY A 128 3.08 6.73 3.09
N LEU A 129 3.01 5.74 2.21
CA LEU A 129 4.01 4.67 2.13
C LEU A 129 4.64 4.71 0.74
N ALA A 130 5.97 4.66 0.67
CA ALA A 130 6.71 4.61 -0.58
C ALA A 130 7.73 3.48 -0.57
N LYS A 131 8.04 2.94 -1.75
CA LYS A 131 9.21 2.05 -1.89
C LYS A 131 10.49 2.86 -1.72
N SER A 132 11.45 2.28 -1.01
CA SER A 132 12.80 2.84 -0.88
C SER A 132 13.51 2.83 -2.23
N LYS A 133 14.19 3.93 -2.59
CA LYS A 133 15.07 3.98 -3.77
C LYS A 133 16.26 3.04 -3.59
N PRO A 134 16.58 2.20 -4.59
CA PRO A 134 17.76 1.34 -4.53
C PRO A 134 19.04 2.13 -4.30
N GLY A 135 19.88 1.66 -3.37
CA GLY A 135 21.19 2.26 -3.09
C GLY A 135 21.17 3.52 -2.22
N VAL A 136 20.02 4.00 -1.75
CA VAL A 136 19.94 5.13 -0.80
C VAL A 136 20.01 4.65 0.65
N PHE A 137 19.34 3.54 0.95
CA PHE A 137 19.31 2.95 2.30
C PHE A 137 19.94 1.56 2.30
N VAL A 138 20.22 1.06 3.50
CA VAL A 138 20.56 -0.35 3.70
C VAL A 138 19.40 -1.24 3.23
N GLU A 139 19.70 -2.45 2.76
CA GLU A 139 18.71 -3.39 2.21
C GLU A 139 17.58 -3.75 3.18
N ALA A 140 17.83 -3.59 4.49
CA ALA A 140 16.83 -3.80 5.54
C ALA A 140 15.67 -2.80 5.50
N ILE A 141 15.82 -1.61 4.89
CA ILE A 141 14.76 -0.61 4.74
C ILE A 141 14.16 -0.76 3.33
N GLN A 142 13.04 -1.50 3.22
CA GLN A 142 12.40 -1.73 1.92
C GLN A 142 11.37 -0.66 1.56
N TYR A 143 10.74 -0.07 2.57
CA TYR A 143 9.77 1.00 2.40
C TYR A 143 10.12 2.21 3.27
N LEU A 144 9.53 3.34 2.93
CA LEU A 144 9.58 4.60 3.66
C LEU A 144 8.15 4.97 4.02
N LEU A 145 7.92 5.21 5.30
CA LEU A 145 6.72 5.81 5.82
C LEU A 145 6.94 7.32 5.88
N ILE A 146 6.09 8.08 5.21
CA ILE A 146 6.14 9.54 5.16
C ILE A 146 5.09 10.07 6.11
N LEU A 147 5.52 10.80 7.13
CA LEU A 147 4.65 11.53 8.03
C LEU A 147 4.74 13.02 7.69
N ALA A 148 3.59 13.65 7.47
CA ALA A 148 3.52 15.10 7.34
C ALA A 148 2.86 15.68 8.58
N THR A 149 3.47 16.71 9.13
CA THR A 149 2.89 17.59 10.14
C THR A 149 2.70 18.99 9.53
N PRO A 150 2.03 19.93 10.23
CA PRO A 150 1.97 21.32 9.78
C PRO A 150 3.34 21.99 9.64
N VAL A 151 4.40 21.47 10.27
CA VAL A 151 5.72 22.12 10.32
C VAL A 151 6.80 21.40 9.54
N GLU A 152 6.68 20.08 9.35
CA GLU A 152 7.73 19.27 8.72
C GLU A 152 7.20 17.98 8.08
N LEU A 153 8.04 17.42 7.20
CA LEU A 153 7.90 16.13 6.54
C LEU A 153 9.00 15.21 7.05
N ILE A 154 8.62 14.02 7.45
CA ILE A 154 9.48 13.09 8.17
C ILE A 154 9.46 11.75 7.46
N LEU A 155 10.64 11.25 7.12
CA LEU A 155 10.79 9.88 6.62
C LEU A 155 11.12 8.94 7.77
N VAL A 156 10.40 7.83 7.83
CA VAL A 156 10.66 6.72 8.75
C VAL A 156 10.91 5.49 7.92
N GLY A 157 12.03 4.80 8.17
CA GLY A 157 12.36 3.55 7.52
C GLY A 157 11.39 2.44 7.94
N VAL A 158 10.95 1.63 7.00
CA VAL A 158 10.09 0.48 7.25
C VAL A 158 10.87 -0.78 6.88
N CYS A 159 11.10 -1.60 7.90
CA CYS A 159 11.84 -2.85 7.80
C CYS A 159 10.86 -4.02 7.92
N CYS A 160 10.71 -4.78 6.84
CA CYS A 160 9.88 -5.97 6.78
C CYS A 160 10.76 -7.21 6.96
N SER A 161 10.34 -8.13 7.84
CA SER A 161 11.01 -9.40 8.04
C SER A 161 10.04 -10.56 8.01
N GLY A 162 10.52 -11.67 7.42
CA GLY A 162 9.74 -12.88 7.26
C GLY A 162 9.49 -13.62 8.57
N GLY A 163 8.39 -14.36 8.63
CA GLY A 163 8.10 -15.27 9.74
C GLY A 163 9.12 -16.40 9.83
N ALA A 164 9.16 -17.10 10.97
CA ALA A 164 10.10 -18.21 11.21
C ALA A 164 9.99 -19.36 10.19
N ASP A 165 8.85 -19.47 9.52
CA ASP A 165 8.52 -20.43 8.47
C ASP A 165 8.85 -19.95 7.05
N GLY A 166 9.21 -18.67 6.88
CA GLY A 166 9.60 -18.05 5.60
C GLY A 166 8.45 -17.87 4.59
N THR A 167 7.21 -18.18 4.96
CA THR A 167 6.06 -18.12 4.04
C THR A 167 5.49 -16.72 3.88
N ASP A 168 5.62 -15.90 4.93
CA ASP A 168 5.10 -14.54 4.97
C ASP A 168 6.27 -13.54 5.11
N PRO A 169 6.68 -12.85 4.03
CA PRO A 169 7.77 -11.87 4.06
C PRO A 169 7.44 -10.60 4.85
N TYR A 170 6.16 -10.40 5.21
CA TYR A 170 5.67 -9.22 5.94
C TYR A 170 5.11 -9.61 7.32
N ALA A 171 5.59 -10.75 7.86
CA ALA A 171 5.18 -11.22 9.18
C ALA A 171 5.40 -10.14 10.23
N GLU A 172 6.63 -9.63 10.27
CA GLU A 172 7.06 -8.58 11.18
C GLU A 172 7.35 -7.29 10.39
N VAL A 173 6.88 -6.16 10.91
CA VAL A 173 7.16 -4.83 10.36
C VAL A 173 7.63 -3.96 11.51
N SER A 174 8.84 -3.43 11.40
CA SER A 174 9.40 -2.48 12.36
C SER A 174 9.66 -1.13 11.70
N LEU A 175 9.52 -0.07 12.50
CA LEU A 175 9.73 1.31 12.09
C LEU A 175 11.07 1.80 12.63
N GLN A 176 11.90 2.36 11.77
CA GLN A 176 13.23 2.88 12.08
C GLN A 176 13.24 4.40 11.85
N PRO A 177 13.35 5.23 12.91
CA PRO A 177 13.48 6.68 12.75
C PRO A 177 14.67 7.07 11.88
N LEU A 178 14.48 8.05 11.00
CA LEU A 178 15.53 8.59 10.14
C LEU A 178 15.64 10.12 10.33
N PRO A 179 16.21 10.60 11.45
CA PRO A 179 16.19 12.01 11.83
C PRO A 179 16.94 12.94 10.85
N GLU A 180 17.85 12.39 10.02
CA GLU A 180 18.52 13.14 8.95
C GLU A 180 17.63 13.38 7.73
N TYR A 181 16.45 12.75 7.67
CA TYR A 181 15.49 12.83 6.57
C TYR A 181 14.20 13.54 6.98
N THR A 182 14.37 14.66 7.68
CA THR A 182 13.28 15.58 8.04
C THR A 182 13.45 16.90 7.30
N VAL A 183 12.37 17.41 6.70
CA VAL A 183 12.37 18.64 5.88
C VAL A 183 11.23 19.54 6.35
N PRO A 184 11.44 20.87 6.49
CA PRO A 184 10.34 21.77 6.82
C PRO A 184 9.22 21.72 5.77
N SER A 185 7.98 21.84 6.22
CA SER A 185 6.80 21.97 5.37
C SER A 185 6.62 23.41 4.85
N ASP A 186 7.37 24.36 5.41
CA ASP A 186 7.26 25.81 5.25
C ASP A 186 5.86 26.35 5.60
N GLY A 187 5.21 25.72 6.58
CA GLY A 187 3.86 26.08 7.04
C GLY A 187 2.75 25.61 6.09
N ILE A 188 3.08 24.88 5.03
CA ILE A 188 2.10 24.31 4.12
C ILE A 188 1.63 22.97 4.69
N THR A 189 0.36 22.91 5.06
CA THR A 189 -0.26 21.63 5.47
C THR A 189 -0.41 20.72 4.25
N MET A 190 0.30 19.59 4.25
CA MET A 190 0.13 18.56 3.24
C MET A 190 -1.22 17.84 3.44
N THR A 191 -1.87 17.51 2.33
CA THR A 191 -3.20 16.90 2.32
C THR A 191 -3.22 15.52 1.67
N CYS A 192 -2.23 15.23 0.81
CA CYS A 192 -2.10 13.96 0.14
C CYS A 192 -0.62 13.64 -0.09
N ILE A 193 -0.28 12.36 0.00
CA ILE A 193 1.06 11.83 -0.30
C ILE A 193 0.86 10.65 -1.23
N THR A 194 1.59 10.62 -2.34
CA THR A 194 1.61 9.49 -3.27
C THR A 194 3.03 9.21 -3.73
N CYS A 195 3.25 8.04 -4.32
CA CYS A 195 4.57 7.63 -4.77
C CYS A 195 4.52 6.85 -6.08
N THR A 196 5.67 6.81 -6.74
CA THR A 196 5.89 5.93 -7.89
C THR A 196 6.48 4.59 -7.43
N ASP A 197 6.35 3.57 -8.25
CA ASP A 197 7.08 2.28 -8.11
C ASP A 197 8.61 2.44 -7.99
N LYS A 198 9.18 3.51 -8.54
CA LYS A 198 10.60 3.89 -8.48
C LYS A 198 10.99 4.67 -7.22
N GLY A 199 10.10 4.83 -6.26
CA GLY A 199 10.38 5.50 -4.98
C GLY A 199 10.43 7.03 -5.03
N ARG A 200 9.93 7.69 -6.08
CA ARG A 200 9.67 9.14 -6.06
C ARG A 200 8.45 9.42 -5.18
N ILE A 201 8.50 10.50 -4.40
CA ILE A 201 7.46 10.87 -3.44
C ILE A 201 6.89 12.23 -3.86
N PHE A 202 5.57 12.29 -4.02
CA PHE A 202 4.84 13.51 -4.37
C PHE A 202 3.86 13.87 -3.27
N LEU A 203 3.71 15.16 -3.01
CA LEU A 203 2.83 15.70 -1.98
C LEU A 203 1.94 16.77 -2.58
N ALA A 204 0.69 16.85 -2.11
CA ALA A 204 -0.22 17.96 -2.43
C ALA A 204 -0.42 18.84 -1.20
N GLY A 205 -0.16 20.13 -1.32
CA GLY A 205 -0.38 21.10 -0.26
C GLY A 205 -1.81 21.65 -0.24
N ARG A 206 -2.25 22.16 0.91
CA ARG A 206 -3.53 22.88 1.05
C ARG A 206 -3.59 24.16 0.21
N ASP A 207 -2.44 24.67 -0.19
CA ASP A 207 -2.24 25.81 -1.09
C ASP A 207 -2.53 25.49 -2.57
N GLY A 208 -2.81 24.23 -2.91
CA GLY A 208 -3.15 23.79 -4.26
C GLY A 208 -1.96 23.43 -5.13
N HIS A 209 -0.73 23.44 -4.58
CA HIS A 209 0.48 23.04 -5.30
C HIS A 209 0.82 21.56 -5.10
N ILE A 210 1.61 21.03 -6.05
CA ILE A 210 2.19 19.70 -5.98
C ILE A 210 3.69 19.86 -5.75
N TYR A 211 4.23 19.10 -4.81
CA TYR A 211 5.62 19.09 -4.41
C TYR A 211 6.23 17.73 -4.68
N GLU A 212 7.53 17.69 -4.98
CA GLU A 212 8.30 16.45 -4.99
C GLU A 212 9.31 16.45 -3.83
N LEU A 213 9.29 15.40 -3.03
CA LEU A 213 10.28 15.17 -1.97
C LEU A 213 11.40 14.29 -2.54
N HIS A 214 12.59 14.89 -2.64
CA HIS A 214 13.81 14.22 -3.02
C HIS A 214 14.52 13.76 -1.76
N TYR A 215 15.09 12.57 -1.80
CA TYR A 215 15.89 12.01 -0.71
C TYR A 215 17.06 11.25 -1.34
N THR A 216 18.26 11.53 -0.86
CA THR A 216 19.52 11.01 -1.40
C THR A 216 20.56 10.85 -0.32
N LEU A 217 21.59 10.06 -0.63
CA LEU A 217 22.88 10.13 0.05
C LEU A 217 23.67 11.32 -0.55
N ASP A 218 24.03 12.30 0.26
CA ASP A 218 24.94 13.40 -0.07
C ASP A 218 26.31 12.86 -0.50
N GLN A 219 27.05 13.67 -1.26
CA GLN A 219 28.40 13.40 -1.74
C GLN A 219 29.42 13.23 -0.59
N ALA A 220 29.09 13.67 0.63
CA ALA A 220 29.86 13.42 1.85
C ALA A 220 29.38 12.20 2.67
N GLY A 221 28.44 11.41 2.15
CA GLY A 221 27.86 10.26 2.85
C GLY A 221 26.82 10.63 3.91
N LYS A 222 26.29 11.86 3.90
CA LYS A 222 25.21 12.31 4.79
C LYS A 222 23.87 12.17 4.12
N SER A 223 22.82 11.88 4.87
CA SER A 223 21.49 11.79 4.30
C SER A 223 20.87 13.18 4.12
N VAL A 224 20.22 13.46 2.99
CA VAL A 224 19.54 14.75 2.77
C VAL A 224 18.18 14.50 2.11
N ALA A 225 17.16 15.20 2.61
CA ALA A 225 15.87 15.32 1.95
C ALA A 225 15.58 16.79 1.60
N GLU A 226 15.04 17.03 0.41
CA GLU A 226 14.73 18.36 -0.12
C GLU A 226 13.35 18.38 -0.78
N LYS A 227 12.60 19.46 -0.55
CA LYS A 227 11.28 19.69 -1.14
C LYS A 227 11.43 20.66 -2.32
N PHE A 228 10.97 20.24 -3.50
CA PHE A 228 10.92 21.09 -4.70
C PHE A 228 9.48 21.56 -4.98
N VAL A 229 9.36 22.84 -5.37
CA VAL A 229 8.11 23.52 -5.76
C VAL A 229 7.93 23.50 -7.27
#